data_AF-A0A1S1LJU1-F1
#
_entry.id   AF-A0A1S1LJU1-F1
#
_cell.length_a   1.000
_cell.length_b   1.000
_cell.length_c   1.000
_cell.angle_alpha   90.00
_cell.angle_beta   90.00
_cell.angle_gamma   90.00
#
_symmetry.space_group_name_H-M   'P 1'
#
loop_
_entity.id
_entity.type
_entity.pdbx_description
1 polymer ?
#
loop_
_entity_poly.entity_id
_entity_poly.type
_entity_poly.pdbx_seq_one_letter_code
_entity_poly.pdbx_strand_id
1 'polypeptide(L)'
;MFMLPSIAKACLGAITLVAAALLGAPVAASDPEIPDLSVLPRASQADFFGPGSYTYAFRAGQDVWCSMSYSRFSNHSSCAGRLPGVSNGENYASVYWEMLNHTGNSQIMSSPDMPPKPDQQHFYQPLPPGHVLWIGSNYEVGTHACGAPPGYLLVCRIDAKLPDQPPQSHGFVLSESGSWTF
;
A
#
# COMPACT_ATOMS: atom_id res chain seq x y z
N MET A 1 -63.28 3.50 63.46
CA MET A 1 -62.67 2.41 64.23
C MET A 1 -62.29 1.32 63.24
N PHE A 2 -60.99 0.99 63.13
CA PHE A 2 -60.39 -0.30 62.67
C PHE A 2 -60.96 -0.96 61.38
N MET A 3 -60.24 -1.57 60.44
CA MET A 3 -58.85 -1.89 60.13
C MET A 3 -58.94 -2.55 58.72
N LEU A 4 -57.94 -2.36 57.86
CA LEU A 4 -57.62 -3.22 56.68
C LEU A 4 -57.34 -4.68 57.17
N PRO A 5 -57.33 -5.77 56.36
CA PRO A 5 -56.61 -5.85 55.05
C PRO A 5 -57.04 -6.94 54.02
N SER A 6 -56.28 -7.01 52.91
CA SER A 6 -55.87 -8.22 52.14
C SER A 6 -56.91 -8.92 51.21
N ILE A 7 -56.61 -9.51 50.05
CA ILE A 7 -55.38 -9.79 49.27
C ILE A 7 -55.81 -10.15 47.82
N ALA A 8 -55.00 -9.71 46.84
CA ALA A 8 -54.65 -10.26 45.52
C ALA A 8 -55.65 -11.05 44.63
N LYS A 9 -55.69 -10.67 43.35
CA LYS A 9 -55.08 -11.47 42.26
C LYS A 9 -55.03 -10.66 40.96
N ALA A 10 -53.85 -10.13 40.65
CA ALA A 10 -53.55 -9.59 39.33
C ALA A 10 -53.07 -10.76 38.44
N CYS A 11 -53.85 -11.11 37.43
CA CYS A 11 -53.40 -11.91 36.30
C CYS A 11 -53.00 -10.93 35.19
N LEU A 12 -51.71 -10.66 35.06
CA LEU A 12 -51.15 -9.99 33.88
C LEU A 12 -50.16 -10.96 33.25
N GLY A 13 -50.54 -11.44 32.06
CA GLY A 13 -49.82 -12.43 31.29
C GLY A 13 -48.42 -11.95 30.92
N ALA A 14 -47.47 -12.87 31.06
CA ALA A 14 -46.11 -12.71 30.59
C ALA A 14 -46.09 -12.65 29.06
N ILE A 15 -45.61 -11.53 28.51
CA ILE A 15 -45.22 -11.43 27.11
C ILE A 15 -43.75 -11.85 27.02
N THR A 16 -43.51 -12.97 26.34
CA THR A 16 -42.19 -13.50 26.01
C THR A 16 -41.53 -12.71 24.87
N LEU A 17 -40.22 -12.51 25.05
CA LEU A 17 -39.15 -12.02 24.18
C LEU A 17 -39.36 -12.10 22.65
N VAL A 18 -38.70 -11.18 21.90
CA VAL A 18 -37.48 -11.45 21.08
C VAL A 18 -37.15 -10.23 20.20
N ALA A 19 -35.84 -10.03 19.96
CA ALA A 19 -35.20 -9.24 18.88
C ALA A 19 -34.84 -7.77 19.15
N ALA A 20 -33.67 -7.56 19.75
CA ALA A 20 -32.81 -6.43 19.42
C ALA A 20 -31.33 -6.80 19.64
N ALA A 21 -30.86 -7.85 18.97
CA ALA A 21 -29.44 -8.18 18.87
C ALA A 21 -29.02 -8.14 17.39
N LEU A 22 -29.22 -6.99 16.75
CA LEU A 22 -28.51 -6.61 15.53
C LEU A 22 -27.38 -5.65 15.94
N LEU A 23 -26.51 -6.11 16.84
CA LEU A 23 -25.19 -5.50 16.98
C LEU A 23 -24.42 -5.96 15.75
N GLY A 24 -24.21 -5.03 14.83
CA GLY A 24 -23.62 -5.26 13.51
C GLY A 24 -22.44 -6.20 13.60
N ALA A 25 -22.51 -7.30 12.85
CA ALA A 25 -21.33 -8.09 12.54
C ALA A 25 -20.27 -7.11 12.01
N PRO A 26 -19.00 -7.22 12.46
CA PRO A 26 -17.94 -6.43 11.88
C PRO A 26 -17.97 -6.71 10.37
N VAL A 27 -18.23 -5.68 9.58
CA VAL A 27 -18.02 -5.76 8.14
C VAL A 27 -16.54 -6.08 8.02
N ALA A 28 -16.22 -7.30 7.60
CA ALA A 28 -14.88 -7.63 7.19
C ALA A 28 -14.54 -6.60 6.11
N ALA A 29 -13.74 -5.59 6.47
CA ALA A 29 -13.26 -4.61 5.53
C ALA A 29 -12.50 -5.41 4.48
N SER A 30 -13.03 -5.44 3.26
CA SER A 30 -12.32 -6.02 2.14
C SER A 30 -10.94 -5.39 2.08
N ASP A 31 -9.91 -6.20 1.83
CA ASP A 31 -8.56 -5.68 1.61
C ASP A 31 -8.63 -4.53 0.59
N PRO A 32 -7.93 -3.41 0.84
CA PRO A 32 -8.03 -2.25 -0.02
C PRO A 32 -7.61 -2.60 -1.45
N GLU A 33 -8.42 -2.17 -2.42
CA GLU A 33 -8.20 -2.45 -3.83
C GLU A 33 -6.85 -1.88 -4.30
N ILE A 34 -6.05 -2.72 -4.98
CA ILE A 34 -4.77 -2.31 -5.55
C ILE A 34 -5.04 -1.57 -6.87
N PRO A 35 -4.63 -0.30 -7.02
CA PRO A 35 -4.89 0.46 -8.24
C PRO A 35 -4.22 -0.15 -9.47
N ASP A 36 -4.94 -0.18 -10.59
CA ASP A 36 -4.40 -0.69 -11.84
C ASP A 36 -3.43 0.30 -12.50
N LEU A 37 -2.15 -0.09 -12.57
CA LEU A 37 -1.09 0.68 -13.21
C LEU A 37 -1.03 0.48 -14.73
N SER A 38 -1.69 -0.55 -15.27
CA SER A 38 -1.60 -0.90 -16.69
C SER A 38 -2.35 0.07 -17.60
N VAL A 39 -3.32 0.80 -17.04
CA VAL A 39 -4.10 1.82 -17.75
C VAL A 39 -3.43 3.19 -17.81
N LEU A 40 -2.34 3.39 -17.05
CA LEU A 40 -1.68 4.69 -16.97
C LEU A 40 -0.71 4.91 -18.15
N PRO A 41 -0.64 6.12 -18.72
CA PRO A 41 0.41 6.49 -19.67
C PRO A 41 1.81 6.34 -19.05
N ARG A 42 2.75 5.83 -19.85
CA ARG A 42 4.14 5.66 -19.43
C ARG A 42 4.86 7.02 -19.37
N ALA A 43 5.57 7.24 -18.29
CA ALA A 43 6.52 8.35 -18.18
C ALA A 43 7.79 8.07 -19.01
N SER A 44 8.44 9.12 -19.50
CA SER A 44 9.72 9.01 -20.21
C SER A 44 10.83 8.60 -19.23
N GLN A 45 11.36 7.39 -19.38
CA GLN A 45 12.39 6.85 -18.47
C GLN A 45 13.68 7.68 -18.45
N ALA A 46 14.00 8.37 -19.56
CA ALA A 46 15.19 9.21 -19.68
C ALA A 46 15.21 10.36 -18.65
N ASP A 47 14.04 10.78 -18.18
CA ASP A 47 13.90 11.92 -17.25
C ASP A 47 14.19 11.51 -15.80
N PHE A 48 14.30 10.21 -15.51
CA PHE A 48 14.39 9.67 -14.15
C PHE A 48 15.66 8.85 -13.91
N PHE A 49 16.64 8.90 -14.82
CA PHE A 49 17.84 8.07 -14.71
C PHE A 49 18.65 8.40 -13.45
N GLY A 50 18.79 7.42 -12.56
CA GLY A 50 19.55 7.54 -11.32
C GLY A 50 21.01 7.12 -11.47
N PRO A 51 21.85 7.33 -10.44
CA PRO A 51 23.22 6.81 -10.43
C PRO A 51 23.22 5.28 -10.34
N GLY A 52 23.77 4.61 -11.36
CA GLY A 52 23.85 3.15 -11.45
C GLY A 52 23.25 2.59 -12.75
N SER A 53 23.53 1.33 -13.07
CA SER A 53 22.85 0.65 -14.17
C SER A 53 21.46 0.22 -13.72
N TYR A 54 20.42 0.53 -14.52
CA TYR A 54 19.03 0.12 -14.27
C TYR A 54 18.42 0.65 -12.97
N THR A 55 18.78 1.87 -12.57
CA THR A 55 18.17 2.57 -11.44
C THR A 55 17.44 3.80 -11.94
N TYR A 56 16.20 4.00 -11.47
CA TYR A 56 15.48 5.25 -11.60
C TYR A 56 15.28 5.92 -10.25
N ALA A 57 15.40 7.24 -10.22
CA ALA A 57 15.17 8.08 -9.05
C ALA A 57 14.14 9.16 -9.41
N PHE A 58 13.12 9.30 -8.57
CA PHE A 58 12.00 10.22 -8.85
C PHE A 58 11.33 10.69 -7.56
N ARG A 59 10.63 11.81 -7.62
CA ARG A 59 9.77 12.29 -6.53
C ARG A 59 8.34 11.88 -6.79
N ALA A 60 7.73 11.20 -5.83
CA ALA A 60 6.29 10.93 -5.84
C ALA A 60 5.49 12.13 -5.32
N GLY A 61 6.08 12.92 -4.42
CA GLY A 61 5.47 14.11 -3.83
C GLY A 61 6.53 15.12 -3.37
N GLN A 62 6.08 16.16 -2.67
CA GLN A 62 6.97 17.23 -2.22
C GLN A 62 8.11 16.69 -1.35
N ASP A 63 7.81 15.84 -0.37
CA ASP A 63 8.79 15.30 0.58
C ASP A 63 8.83 13.76 0.52
N VAL A 64 8.64 13.19 -0.67
CA VAL A 64 8.67 11.74 -0.90
C VAL A 64 9.59 11.43 -2.07
N TRP A 65 10.75 10.86 -1.76
CA TRP A 65 11.79 10.49 -2.72
C TRP A 65 11.80 8.99 -2.92
N CYS A 66 11.72 8.57 -4.16
CA CYS A 66 11.60 7.17 -4.52
C CYS A 66 12.70 6.74 -5.46
N SER A 67 13.00 5.45 -5.41
CA SER A 67 13.85 4.80 -6.38
C SER A 67 13.27 3.47 -6.81
N MET A 68 13.58 3.08 -8.04
CA MET A 68 13.39 1.74 -8.54
C MET A 68 14.73 1.25 -9.01
N SER A 69 15.06 -0.02 -8.76
CA SER A 69 16.26 -0.62 -9.29
C SER A 69 16.03 -2.06 -9.71
N TYR A 70 16.76 -2.44 -10.75
CA TYR A 70 16.89 -3.82 -11.18
C TYR A 70 18.36 -4.23 -11.18
N SER A 71 18.64 -5.37 -10.59
CA SER A 71 19.91 -6.08 -10.69
C SER A 71 19.67 -7.46 -11.28
N ARG A 72 20.74 -8.18 -11.62
CA ARG A 72 20.63 -9.54 -12.16
C ARG A 72 19.78 -10.50 -11.30
N PHE A 73 19.75 -10.29 -9.98
CA PHE A 73 19.10 -11.20 -9.03
C PHE A 73 18.00 -10.55 -8.20
N SER A 74 17.73 -9.26 -8.41
CA SER A 74 16.76 -8.56 -7.59
C SER A 74 16.06 -7.42 -8.30
N ASN A 75 14.81 -7.21 -7.92
CA ASN A 75 14.06 -6.01 -8.23
C ASN A 75 13.71 -5.32 -6.91
N HIS A 76 13.80 -4.00 -6.88
CA HIS A 76 13.48 -3.22 -5.70
C HIS A 76 12.82 -1.90 -6.08
N SER A 77 11.79 -1.51 -5.33
CA SER A 77 11.31 -0.14 -5.29
C SER A 77 11.26 0.32 -3.86
N SER A 78 11.61 1.57 -3.63
CA SER A 78 11.43 2.18 -2.32
C SER A 78 11.11 3.65 -2.38
N CYS A 79 10.48 4.14 -1.33
CA CYS A 79 10.17 5.55 -1.10
C CYS A 79 10.48 5.93 0.32
N ALA A 80 11.05 7.11 0.49
CA ALA A 80 11.46 7.67 1.76
C ALA A 80 10.92 9.08 1.94
N GLY A 81 10.70 9.47 3.19
CA GLY A 81 10.33 10.84 3.58
C GLY A 81 8.98 10.88 4.29
N ARG A 82 8.17 11.90 4.00
CA ARG A 82 6.86 12.09 4.64
C ARG A 82 5.80 11.27 3.90
N LEU A 83 5.67 10.00 4.28
CA LEU A 83 4.70 9.08 3.66
C LEU A 83 3.27 9.40 4.12
N PRO A 84 2.30 9.53 3.21
CA PRO A 84 0.90 9.79 3.58
C PRO A 84 0.23 8.55 4.17
N GLY A 85 -0.81 8.73 4.99
CA GLY A 85 -1.67 7.63 5.48
C GLY A 85 -1.00 6.49 6.24
N VAL A 86 0.23 6.68 6.73
CA VAL A 86 0.93 5.72 7.60
C VAL A 86 0.55 5.96 9.05
N SER A 87 0.31 4.88 9.80
CA SER A 87 -0.34 4.94 11.12
C SER A 87 0.56 5.50 12.24
N ASN A 88 1.87 5.27 12.17
CA ASN A 88 2.81 5.56 13.27
C ASN A 88 3.97 6.47 12.82
N GLY A 89 3.78 7.22 11.74
CA GLY A 89 4.82 8.11 11.20
C GLY A 89 5.97 7.38 10.53
N GLU A 90 5.75 6.15 10.07
CA GLU A 90 6.68 5.40 9.23
C GLU A 90 7.12 6.27 8.03
N ASN A 91 8.41 6.27 7.74
CA ASN A 91 9.00 7.18 6.76
C ASN A 91 9.69 6.44 5.61
N TYR A 92 9.52 5.12 5.55
CA TYR A 92 10.08 4.26 4.51
C TYR A 92 9.10 3.20 4.07
N ALA A 93 8.91 3.08 2.76
CA ALA A 93 8.15 2.01 2.11
C ALA A 93 9.06 1.33 1.09
N SER A 94 9.02 0.00 1.03
CA SER A 94 9.80 -0.76 0.04
C SER A 94 9.10 -2.04 -0.37
N VAL A 95 9.36 -2.45 -1.60
CA VAL A 95 9.05 -3.77 -2.12
C VAL A 95 10.30 -4.34 -2.78
N TYR A 96 10.56 -5.63 -2.60
CA TYR A 96 11.60 -6.34 -3.33
C TYR A 96 11.13 -7.71 -3.83
N TRP A 97 11.82 -8.19 -4.86
CA TRP A 97 11.83 -9.57 -5.29
C TRP A 97 13.28 -10.05 -5.36
N GLU A 98 13.55 -11.21 -4.76
CA GLU A 98 14.86 -11.85 -4.74
C GLU A 98 14.77 -13.18 -5.48
N MET A 99 15.57 -13.32 -6.54
CA MET A 99 15.45 -14.42 -7.51
C MET A 99 16.15 -15.70 -7.07
N LEU A 100 17.13 -15.64 -6.17
CA LEU A 100 17.85 -16.86 -5.74
C LEU A 100 16.98 -17.75 -4.85
N ASN A 101 16.13 -17.13 -4.03
CA ASN A 101 15.19 -17.82 -3.14
C ASN A 101 13.74 -17.77 -3.63
N HIS A 102 13.47 -17.06 -4.73
CA HIS A 102 12.13 -16.85 -5.29
C HIS A 102 11.17 -16.25 -4.26
N THR A 103 11.63 -15.21 -3.56
CA THR A 103 10.89 -14.56 -2.47
C THR A 103 10.68 -13.09 -2.74
N GLY A 104 9.45 -12.63 -2.57
CA GLY A 104 9.11 -11.22 -2.51
C GLY A 104 8.65 -10.79 -1.14
N ASN A 105 8.84 -9.51 -0.82
CA ASN A 105 8.29 -8.91 0.38
C ASN A 105 8.08 -7.40 0.18
N SER A 106 7.12 -6.87 0.93
CA SER A 106 6.74 -5.47 0.99
C SER A 106 6.69 -5.03 2.44
N GLN A 107 7.13 -3.81 2.72
CA GLN A 107 7.14 -3.29 4.08
C GLN A 107 6.97 -1.77 4.10
N ILE A 108 6.30 -1.28 5.14
CA ILE A 108 6.29 0.12 5.56
C ILE A 108 6.84 0.14 6.99
N MET A 109 7.86 0.95 7.23
CA MET A 109 8.57 0.99 8.51
C MET A 109 9.18 2.36 8.79
N SER A 110 9.53 2.58 10.04
CA SER A 110 10.38 3.70 10.46
C SER A 110 11.85 3.34 10.25
N SER A 111 12.58 4.21 9.56
CA SER A 111 14.01 4.06 9.29
C SER A 111 14.75 5.39 9.53
N PRO A 112 15.88 5.39 10.26
CA PRO A 112 16.69 6.59 10.40
C PRO A 112 17.33 6.97 9.05
N ASP A 113 17.31 8.26 8.71
CA ASP A 113 18.09 8.85 7.61
C ASP A 113 17.81 8.33 6.18
N MET A 114 16.56 8.41 5.72
CA MET A 114 16.19 7.94 4.38
C MET A 114 16.00 8.99 3.26
N PRO A 115 15.71 10.29 3.50
CA PRO A 115 15.63 11.21 2.38
C PRO A 115 17.04 11.46 1.79
N PRO A 116 17.16 11.57 0.46
CA PRO A 116 18.42 11.90 -0.18
C PRO A 116 18.97 13.22 0.36
N LYS A 117 20.31 13.29 0.46
CA LYS A 117 21.00 14.49 0.93
C LYS A 117 20.59 15.70 0.08
N PRO A 118 20.54 16.92 0.64
CA PRO A 118 20.07 18.10 -0.10
C PRO A 118 20.76 18.32 -1.46
N ASP A 119 22.06 18.01 -1.55
CA ASP A 119 22.85 18.08 -2.78
C ASP A 119 22.50 17.01 -3.81
N GLN A 120 21.75 15.96 -3.44
CA GLN A 120 21.31 14.88 -4.33
C GLN A 120 19.84 15.01 -4.75
N GLN A 121 19.06 15.84 -4.08
CA GLN A 121 17.61 15.95 -4.33
C GLN A 121 17.27 16.43 -5.74
N HIS A 122 18.17 17.19 -6.39
CA HIS A 122 17.98 17.69 -7.74
C HIS A 122 17.98 16.60 -8.82
N PHE A 123 18.46 15.39 -8.52
CA PHE A 123 18.38 14.24 -9.42
C PHE A 123 16.98 13.60 -9.44
N TYR A 124 16.12 13.91 -8.47
CA TYR A 124 14.80 13.28 -8.35
C TYR A 124 13.74 14.15 -9.03
N GLN A 125 13.51 13.90 -10.30
CA GLN A 125 12.44 14.57 -11.04
C GLN A 125 11.05 14.11 -10.55
N PRO A 126 10.05 14.99 -10.50
CA PRO A 126 8.69 14.60 -10.13
C PRO A 126 8.10 13.60 -11.14
N LEU A 127 7.54 12.49 -10.66
CA LEU A 127 6.70 11.62 -11.48
C LEU A 127 5.38 12.35 -11.76
N PRO A 128 4.99 12.56 -13.03
CA PRO A 128 3.75 13.25 -13.32
C PRO A 128 2.53 12.49 -12.77
N PRO A 129 1.54 13.19 -12.17
CA PRO A 129 0.28 12.58 -11.79
C PRO A 129 -0.37 11.86 -12.98
N GLY A 130 -1.00 10.72 -12.71
CA GLY A 130 -1.62 9.87 -13.73
C GLY A 130 -0.64 9.12 -14.63
N HIS A 131 0.67 9.13 -14.34
CA HIS A 131 1.66 8.40 -15.14
C HIS A 131 2.29 7.24 -14.36
N VAL A 132 2.93 6.35 -15.09
CA VAL A 132 3.65 5.19 -14.55
C VAL A 132 5.06 5.10 -15.11
N LEU A 133 6.02 4.82 -14.23
CA LEU A 133 7.40 4.51 -14.56
C LEU A 133 7.61 3.00 -14.52
N TRP A 134 8.22 2.44 -15.57
CA TRP A 134 8.45 1.01 -15.72
C TRP A 134 9.95 0.74 -15.87
N ILE A 135 10.49 -0.19 -15.07
CA ILE A 135 11.86 -0.71 -15.26
C ILE A 135 11.91 -1.84 -16.29
N GLY A 136 10.77 -2.50 -16.53
CA GLY A 136 10.63 -3.57 -17.52
C GLY A 136 10.35 -4.93 -16.87
N SER A 137 10.64 -5.99 -17.63
CA SER A 137 10.44 -7.39 -17.22
C SER A 137 11.77 -8.15 -17.30
N ASN A 138 11.93 -9.18 -16.48
CA ASN A 138 13.05 -10.12 -16.57
C ASN A 138 12.52 -11.57 -16.58
N TYR A 139 13.38 -12.54 -16.25
CA TYR A 139 13.01 -13.96 -16.28
C TYR A 139 11.91 -14.29 -15.25
N GLU A 140 11.99 -13.74 -14.03
CA GLU A 140 11.04 -14.04 -12.95
C GLU A 140 10.06 -12.90 -12.69
N VAL A 141 10.25 -11.73 -13.28
CA VAL A 141 9.39 -10.55 -13.06
C VAL A 141 8.72 -10.16 -14.37
N GLY A 142 7.39 -10.18 -14.37
CA GLY A 142 6.55 -9.77 -15.49
C GLY A 142 6.41 -8.25 -15.55
N THR A 143 6.28 -7.62 -14.39
CA THR A 143 6.13 -6.16 -14.27
C THR A 143 6.91 -5.65 -13.08
N HIS A 144 7.66 -4.57 -13.26
CA HIS A 144 8.19 -3.74 -12.18
C HIS A 144 7.89 -2.28 -12.48
N ALA A 145 6.92 -1.72 -11.75
CA ALA A 145 6.35 -0.42 -12.03
C ALA A 145 6.08 0.39 -10.77
N CYS A 146 6.23 1.72 -10.86
CA CYS A 146 5.72 2.67 -9.89
C CYS A 146 4.91 3.74 -10.61
N GLY A 147 3.69 4.02 -10.16
CA GLY A 147 2.80 4.99 -10.80
C GLY A 147 2.03 5.83 -9.80
N ALA A 148 1.52 6.97 -10.26
CA ALA A 148 0.71 7.90 -9.48
C ALA A 148 -0.75 7.92 -9.98
N PRO A 149 -1.53 6.84 -9.78
CA PRO A 149 -2.92 6.79 -10.23
C PRO A 149 -3.79 7.84 -9.51
N PRO A 150 -4.91 8.27 -10.12
CA PRO A 150 -5.83 9.21 -9.48
C PRO A 150 -6.29 8.73 -8.09
N GLY A 151 -6.21 9.61 -7.09
CA GLY A 151 -6.59 9.29 -5.71
C GLY A 151 -5.47 8.71 -4.85
N TYR A 152 -4.29 8.44 -5.43
CA TYR A 152 -3.13 7.88 -4.73
C TYR A 152 -1.91 8.77 -4.96
N LEU A 153 -1.03 8.84 -3.96
CA LEU A 153 0.28 9.47 -4.16
C LEU A 153 1.16 8.59 -5.04
N LEU A 154 1.23 7.30 -4.69
CA LEU A 154 2.04 6.34 -5.42
C LEU A 154 1.57 4.90 -5.19
N VAL A 155 1.71 4.07 -6.21
CA VAL A 155 1.65 2.61 -6.11
C VAL A 155 2.90 2.05 -6.74
N CYS A 156 3.65 1.22 -6.02
CA CYS A 156 4.78 0.47 -6.55
C CYS A 156 4.47 -1.02 -6.49
N ARG A 157 4.68 -1.73 -7.61
CA ARG A 157 4.32 -3.14 -7.77
C ARG A 157 5.42 -3.92 -8.50
N ILE A 158 5.67 -5.12 -8.01
CA ILE A 158 6.47 -6.16 -8.66
C ILE A 158 5.56 -7.37 -8.84
N ASP A 159 5.32 -7.74 -10.10
CA ASP A 159 4.57 -8.93 -10.48
C ASP A 159 5.56 -10.05 -10.84
N ALA A 160 5.72 -11.03 -9.95
CA ALA A 160 6.53 -12.22 -10.20
C ALA A 160 5.76 -13.23 -11.08
N LYS A 161 6.49 -13.89 -11.98
CA LYS A 161 6.01 -14.86 -12.96
C LYS A 161 6.91 -16.10 -12.99
N LEU A 162 6.83 -16.92 -11.96
CA LEU A 162 7.52 -18.21 -11.95
C LEU A 162 6.70 -19.23 -12.74
N PRO A 163 7.29 -20.01 -13.66
CA PRO A 163 6.55 -20.97 -14.48
C PRO A 163 5.73 -21.99 -13.68
N ASP A 164 6.24 -22.38 -12.51
CA ASP A 164 5.70 -23.45 -11.68
C ASP A 164 4.92 -22.94 -10.44
N GLN A 165 4.69 -21.62 -10.33
CA GLN A 165 3.95 -21.03 -9.21
C GLN A 165 2.83 -20.10 -9.69
N PRO A 166 1.76 -19.91 -8.90
CA PRO A 166 0.79 -18.86 -9.16
C PRO A 166 1.47 -17.48 -9.26
N PRO A 167 0.95 -16.55 -10.08
CA PRO A 167 1.44 -15.17 -10.09
C PRO A 167 1.41 -14.58 -8.69
N GLN A 168 2.51 -13.93 -8.31
CA GLN A 168 2.64 -13.24 -7.02
C GLN A 168 2.85 -11.75 -7.31
N SER A 169 2.03 -10.92 -6.69
CA SER A 169 2.18 -9.47 -6.77
C SER A 169 2.57 -8.96 -5.39
N HIS A 170 3.68 -8.26 -5.34
CA HIS A 170 4.13 -7.57 -4.13
C HIS A 170 4.17 -6.08 -4.40
N GLY A 171 3.82 -5.27 -3.42
CA GLY A 171 3.92 -3.84 -3.54
C GLY A 171 3.54 -3.05 -2.31
N PHE A 172 3.53 -1.75 -2.48
CA PHE A 172 3.01 -0.82 -1.51
C PHE A 172 2.19 0.27 -2.19
N VAL A 173 1.22 0.79 -1.45
CA VAL A 173 0.38 1.92 -1.84
C VAL A 173 0.58 3.04 -0.82
N LEU A 174 0.83 4.25 -1.34
CA LEU A 174 0.90 5.49 -0.59
C LEU A 174 -0.34 6.32 -0.89
N SER A 175 -1.20 6.53 0.10
CA SER A 175 -2.41 7.34 0.00
C SER A 175 -2.69 8.09 1.28
N GLU A 176 -3.29 9.28 1.17
CA GLU A 176 -3.79 10.05 2.32
C GLU A 176 -4.91 9.29 3.06
N SER A 177 -5.66 8.43 2.36
CA SER A 177 -6.73 7.62 2.95
C SER A 177 -6.23 6.40 3.75
N GLY A 178 -4.93 6.14 3.73
CA GLY A 178 -4.31 4.96 4.33
C GLY A 178 -3.31 4.32 3.38
N SER A 179 -2.13 4.01 3.89
CA SER A 179 -1.06 3.32 3.15
C SER A 179 -0.95 1.87 3.60
N TRP A 180 -0.65 0.98 2.66
CA TRP A 180 -0.57 -0.46 2.93
C TRP A 180 0.42 -1.16 2.01
N THR A 181 0.71 -2.41 2.36
CA THR A 181 1.53 -3.34 1.57
C THR A 181 0.70 -4.52 1.11
N PHE A 182 1.12 -5.14 0.02
CA PHE A 182 0.56 -6.38 -0.50
C PHE A 182 1.68 -7.27 -1.04
#